data_AF-A0A9D5S9Y9-F1
#
_entry.id   AF-A0A9D5S9Y9-F1
#
_cell.length_a   1.000
_cell.length_b   1.000
_cell.length_c   1.000
_cell.angle_alpha   90.00
_cell.angle_beta   90.00
_cell.angle_gamma   90.00
#
_symmetry.space_group_name_H-M   'P 1'
#
loop_
_entity.id
_entity.type
_entity.pdbx_description
1 polymer ?
#
loop_
_entity_poly.entity_id
_entity_poly.type
_entity_poly.pdbx_seq_one_letter_code
_entity_poly.pdbx_strand_id
1 'polypeptide(L)'
;MKDEFIVKGAMATCQFGVAPAMLSNIMDNMNVYYNGKLAATSMSLGPVFQAPAFGTCNMVPNMPKPCAAVITKWDNVFMGGMKINRISSPLTKDSKGTCALGCPMCISFTTTGQLPIPSVPLPEVVKVEHQSDMNPLAGNDESIARVQAKDSGDTTEIIEPKPFVVNPAKYDYFWGKVTSGSHNSNRSMQNAACLQKMGITNNAELDAVFFKAWNEGETVAKKTNPYGVTVVKKVQIDDKGAIEVGFFYEGGDISGTPKVTSMIPKITTK
;
A
#
# COMPACT_ATOMS: atom_id res chain seq x y z
N MET A 1 -26.50 6.09 14.75
CA MET A 1 -25.15 6.49 14.34
C MET A 1 -24.43 5.20 13.99
N LYS A 2 -23.90 5.01 12.78
CA LYS A 2 -23.15 3.79 12.46
C LYS A 2 -21.76 3.95 13.08
N ASP A 3 -21.42 3.10 14.05
CA ASP A 3 -20.09 3.12 14.65
C ASP A 3 -19.06 2.73 13.60
N GLU A 4 -18.07 3.60 13.41
CA GLU A 4 -16.98 3.40 12.48
C GLU A 4 -15.73 2.93 13.24
N PHE A 5 -15.25 1.74 12.87
CA PHE A 5 -14.11 1.09 13.49
C PHE A 5 -12.79 1.52 12.88
N ILE A 6 -11.71 1.49 13.67
CA ILE A 6 -10.37 1.75 13.17
C ILE A 6 -9.85 0.51 12.45
N VAL A 7 -9.30 0.72 11.26
CA VAL A 7 -8.67 -0.32 10.45
C VAL A 7 -7.23 0.07 10.08
N LYS A 8 -6.48 -0.90 9.55
CA LYS A 8 -5.17 -0.65 8.94
C LYS A 8 -5.27 0.47 7.89
N GLY A 9 -4.36 1.44 7.97
CA GLY A 9 -4.37 2.66 7.17
C GLY A 9 -5.04 3.86 7.84
N ALA A 10 -5.57 3.70 9.05
CA ALA A 10 -6.05 4.83 9.86
C ALA A 10 -4.92 5.81 10.17
N MET A 11 -5.23 7.11 10.09
CA MET A 11 -4.30 8.16 10.49
C MET A 11 -4.55 8.55 11.93
N ALA A 12 -3.46 8.77 12.66
CA ALA A 12 -3.50 9.28 14.02
C ALA A 12 -2.56 10.47 14.18
N THR A 13 -2.82 11.29 15.18
CA THR A 13 -1.92 12.36 15.62
C THR A 13 -1.51 12.12 17.07
N CYS A 14 -0.32 12.56 17.42
CA CYS A 14 0.19 12.56 18.79
C CYS A 14 0.35 14.01 19.25
N GLN A 15 -0.06 14.32 20.48
CA GLN A 15 0.08 15.66 21.06
C GLN A 15 1.54 16.16 21.11
N PHE A 16 2.50 15.24 21.17
CA PHE A 16 3.94 15.54 21.21
C PHE A 16 4.65 15.28 19.89
N GLY A 17 3.93 14.80 18.88
CA GLY A 17 4.44 14.55 17.54
C GLY A 17 4.30 15.79 16.66
N VAL A 18 5.14 15.89 15.63
CA VAL A 18 5.10 17.01 14.66
C VAL A 18 4.38 16.64 13.35
N ALA A 19 4.05 15.36 13.16
CA ALA A 19 3.37 14.86 11.96
C ALA A 19 2.37 13.75 12.31
N PRO A 20 1.33 13.54 11.47
CA PRO A 20 0.44 12.41 11.62
C PRO A 20 1.14 11.08 11.26
N ALA A 21 0.70 9.99 11.88
CA ALA A 21 1.22 8.63 11.67
C ALA A 21 0.14 7.72 11.09
N MET A 22 0.54 6.81 10.21
CA MET A 22 -0.35 5.78 9.68
C MET A 22 -0.26 4.49 10.50
N LEU A 23 -1.42 3.96 10.91
CA LEU A 23 -1.54 2.66 11.57
C LEU A 23 -1.34 1.56 10.54
N SER A 24 -0.24 0.79 10.63
CA SER A 24 0.15 -0.17 9.58
C SER A 24 0.47 -1.57 10.10
N ASN A 25 0.95 -1.67 11.33
CA ASN A 25 1.48 -2.89 11.90
C ASN A 25 0.55 -3.45 13.00
N ILE A 26 -0.59 -3.99 12.57
CA ILE A 26 -1.57 -4.67 13.43
C ILE A 26 -1.21 -6.15 13.48
N MET A 27 -0.85 -6.67 14.66
CA MET A 27 -0.36 -8.04 14.83
C MET A 27 -1.24 -8.90 15.77
N ASP A 28 -2.20 -8.29 16.45
CA ASP A 28 -3.04 -8.95 17.45
C ASP A 28 -4.16 -9.82 16.86
N ASN A 29 -4.47 -9.63 15.59
CA ASN A 29 -5.44 -10.43 14.85
C ASN A 29 -5.10 -10.43 13.35
N MET A 30 -5.48 -11.49 12.63
CA MET A 30 -5.25 -11.61 11.18
C MET A 30 -6.53 -11.83 10.38
N ASN A 31 -7.68 -12.03 11.04
CA ASN A 31 -8.89 -12.55 10.39
C ASN A 31 -10.11 -11.62 10.51
N VAL A 32 -9.98 -10.47 11.19
CA VAL A 32 -11.11 -9.56 11.40
C VAL A 32 -10.93 -8.34 10.51
N TYR A 33 -11.85 -8.16 9.57
CA TYR A 33 -11.81 -7.09 8.59
C TYR A 33 -13.08 -6.24 8.69
N TYR A 34 -12.93 -4.93 8.57
CA TYR A 34 -14.03 -3.99 8.35
C TYR A 34 -13.75 -3.28 7.02
N ASN A 35 -14.73 -3.28 6.11
CA ASN A 35 -14.60 -2.73 4.75
C ASN A 35 -13.31 -3.19 4.04
N GLY A 36 -13.00 -4.48 4.10
CA GLY A 36 -11.83 -5.09 3.43
C GLY A 36 -10.48 -4.82 4.10
N LYS A 37 -10.42 -4.06 5.20
CA LYS A 37 -9.17 -3.71 5.89
C LYS A 37 -9.13 -4.31 7.29
N LEU A 38 -7.93 -4.75 7.70
CA LEU A 38 -7.71 -5.43 8.98
C LEU A 38 -8.07 -4.50 10.15
N ALA A 39 -8.88 -5.00 11.08
CA ALA A 39 -9.39 -4.26 12.22
C ALA A 39 -8.31 -4.04 13.30
N ALA A 40 -8.24 -2.82 13.81
CA ALA A 40 -7.44 -2.51 15.00
C ALA A 40 -8.24 -2.78 16.27
N THR A 41 -7.58 -3.27 17.30
CA THR A 41 -8.24 -3.65 18.56
C THR A 41 -7.51 -3.07 19.77
N SER A 42 -8.13 -3.22 20.95
CA SER A 42 -7.52 -2.89 22.24
C SER A 42 -6.19 -3.60 22.49
N MET A 43 -5.88 -4.67 21.74
CA MET A 43 -4.63 -5.42 21.83
C MET A 43 -3.62 -5.07 20.74
N SER A 44 -3.92 -4.10 19.86
CA SER A 44 -2.95 -3.55 18.90
C SER A 44 -1.92 -2.68 19.62
N LEU A 45 -1.03 -3.32 20.40
CA LEU A 45 -0.01 -2.71 21.24
C LEU A 45 1.38 -2.80 20.57
N GLY A 46 2.35 -2.06 21.11
CA GLY A 46 3.72 -2.05 20.59
C GLY A 46 3.90 -1.07 19.41
N PRO A 47 4.82 -1.36 18.47
CA PRO A 47 5.13 -0.48 17.34
C PRO A 47 4.10 -0.66 16.20
N VAL A 48 2.88 -0.17 16.41
CA VAL A 48 1.75 -0.35 15.47
C VAL A 48 1.70 0.70 14.36
N PHE A 49 2.42 1.81 14.52
CA PHE A 49 2.50 2.89 13.54
C PHE A 49 3.72 2.71 12.63
N GLN A 50 3.58 3.07 11.36
CA GLN A 50 4.67 3.04 10.39
C GLN A 50 5.82 3.97 10.82
N ALA A 51 7.05 3.47 10.81
CA ALA A 51 8.21 4.29 11.13
C ALA A 51 8.59 5.25 9.97
N PRO A 52 9.01 6.50 10.26
CA PRO A 52 8.91 7.17 11.56
C PRO A 52 7.45 7.56 11.85
N ALA A 53 6.94 7.22 13.04
CA ALA A 53 5.51 7.32 13.35
C ALA A 53 5.00 8.77 13.25
N PHE A 54 5.22 9.58 14.30
CA PHE A 54 4.70 10.94 14.38
C PHE A 54 5.75 12.01 14.01
N GLY A 55 6.63 11.71 13.05
CA GLY A 55 7.79 12.54 12.73
C GLY A 55 8.83 12.48 13.84
N THR A 56 8.99 13.57 14.60
CA THR A 56 9.83 13.66 15.81
C THR A 56 8.98 13.76 17.08
N CYS A 57 9.53 13.34 18.22
CA CYS A 57 8.82 13.38 19.50
C CYS A 57 9.42 14.44 20.44
N ASN A 58 8.60 15.41 20.85
CA ASN A 58 9.01 16.51 21.73
C ASN A 58 9.17 16.10 23.21
N MET A 59 8.79 14.86 23.57
CA MET A 59 9.00 14.32 24.93
C MET A 59 10.39 13.73 25.12
N VAL A 60 11.18 13.55 24.07
CA VAL A 60 12.55 13.03 24.18
C VAL A 60 13.50 14.18 24.51
N PRO A 61 14.06 14.25 25.73
CA PRO A 61 15.00 15.31 26.07
C PRO A 61 16.30 15.16 25.27
N ASN A 62 16.88 16.29 24.86
CA ASN A 62 18.26 16.45 24.35
C ASN A 62 18.63 15.88 22.96
N MET A 63 17.69 15.62 22.04
CA MET A 63 17.91 15.64 20.58
C MET A 63 16.60 15.30 19.84
N PRO A 64 16.30 15.89 18.67
CA PRO A 64 15.12 15.52 17.89
C PRO A 64 15.31 14.12 17.29
N LYS A 65 14.90 13.09 18.03
CA LYS A 65 14.88 11.71 17.52
C LYS A 65 13.57 11.44 16.76
N PRO A 66 13.60 10.62 15.70
CA PRO A 66 12.39 10.16 15.06
C PRO A 66 11.52 9.42 16.06
N CYS A 67 10.22 9.65 16.00
CA CYS A 67 9.26 9.05 16.92
C CYS A 67 9.14 7.55 16.63
N ALA A 68 9.63 6.73 17.55
CA ALA A 68 9.41 5.29 17.60
C ALA A 68 8.27 5.00 18.60
N ALA A 69 7.03 5.35 18.23
CA ALA A 69 5.89 5.20 19.12
C ALA A 69 5.64 3.71 19.45
N VAL A 70 5.73 3.37 20.74
CA VAL A 70 5.38 2.05 21.27
C VAL A 70 4.12 2.21 22.12
N ILE A 71 2.99 1.67 21.66
CA ILE A 71 1.70 1.76 22.34
C ILE A 71 1.65 0.80 23.51
N THR A 72 1.29 1.31 24.68
CA THR A 72 1.17 0.53 25.93
C THR A 72 -0.28 0.21 26.26
N LYS A 73 -1.23 1.06 25.88
CA LYS A 73 -2.67 0.83 26.04
C LYS A 73 -3.53 1.68 25.11
N TRP A 74 -4.78 1.23 24.93
CA TRP A 74 -5.87 1.97 24.32
C TRP A 74 -6.98 2.22 25.33
N ASP A 75 -7.41 3.47 25.44
CA ASP A 75 -8.54 3.91 26.24
C ASP A 75 -9.74 4.25 25.31
N ASN A 76 -10.95 4.31 25.87
CA ASN A 76 -12.19 4.56 25.11
C ASN A 76 -12.43 3.59 23.94
N VAL A 77 -12.19 2.31 24.17
CA VAL A 77 -12.46 1.24 23.18
C VAL A 77 -13.95 0.95 23.07
N PHE A 78 -14.38 0.29 21.99
CA PHE A 78 -15.79 -0.03 21.79
C PHE A 78 -16.37 -0.86 22.95
N MET A 79 -17.48 -0.38 23.53
CA MET A 79 -18.13 -0.97 24.70
C MET A 79 -19.40 -1.79 24.39
N GLY A 80 -19.83 -1.87 23.12
CA GLY A 80 -21.08 -2.55 22.72
C GLY A 80 -21.02 -4.09 22.70
N GLY A 81 -20.25 -4.71 23.60
CA GLY A 81 -20.20 -6.16 23.81
C GLY A 81 -19.48 -6.99 22.74
N MET A 82 -19.21 -6.43 21.56
CA MET A 82 -18.44 -7.12 20.51
C MET A 82 -16.99 -7.32 20.93
N LYS A 83 -16.53 -8.59 20.89
CA LYS A 83 -15.14 -8.97 21.18
C LYS A 83 -14.52 -9.70 20.00
N ILE A 84 -13.34 -9.24 19.60
CA ILE A 84 -12.47 -9.92 18.65
C ILE A 84 -11.64 -10.94 19.43
N ASN A 85 -11.61 -12.19 18.93
CA ASN A 85 -10.91 -13.31 19.57
C ASN A 85 -11.27 -13.53 21.05
N ARG A 86 -12.49 -13.15 21.47
CA ARG A 86 -13.01 -13.19 22.86
C ARG A 86 -12.30 -12.29 23.88
N ILE A 87 -11.20 -11.63 23.51
CA ILE A 87 -10.36 -10.89 24.46
C ILE A 87 -10.24 -9.39 24.15
N SER A 88 -10.29 -9.00 22.87
CA SER A 88 -10.04 -7.62 22.47
C SER A 88 -11.31 -6.91 22.02
N SER A 89 -11.40 -5.60 22.26
CA SER A 89 -12.48 -4.75 21.72
C SER A 89 -12.00 -4.05 20.46
N PRO A 90 -12.86 -3.87 19.43
CA PRO A 90 -12.55 -2.99 18.30
C PRO A 90 -12.25 -1.56 18.77
N LEU A 91 -11.33 -0.89 18.09
CA LEU A 91 -11.10 0.55 18.29
C LEU A 91 -12.10 1.37 17.46
N THR A 92 -12.44 2.55 17.93
CA THR A 92 -13.30 3.53 17.24
C THR A 92 -12.56 4.86 17.11
N LYS A 93 -13.18 5.84 16.44
CA LYS A 93 -12.64 7.20 16.34
C LYS A 93 -12.37 7.87 17.70
N ASP A 94 -13.13 7.49 18.73
CA ASP A 94 -12.98 8.04 20.09
C ASP A 94 -11.89 7.34 20.90
N SER A 95 -11.38 6.21 20.42
CA SER A 95 -10.31 5.47 21.08
C SER A 95 -9.02 6.28 21.10
N LYS A 96 -8.36 6.33 22.25
CA LYS A 96 -7.12 7.09 22.46
C LYS A 96 -5.98 6.20 22.88
N GLY A 97 -4.82 6.41 22.27
CA GLY A 97 -3.62 5.62 22.52
C GLY A 97 -2.71 6.28 23.55
N THR A 98 -2.03 5.46 24.34
CA THR A 98 -0.92 5.88 25.20
C THR A 98 0.36 5.22 24.70
N CYS A 99 1.41 6.00 24.48
CA CYS A 99 2.74 5.45 24.16
C CYS A 99 3.66 5.46 25.38
N ALA A 100 4.72 4.64 25.35
CA ALA A 100 5.64 4.45 26.46
C ALA A 100 6.38 5.71 26.93
N LEU A 101 6.47 6.76 26.09
CA LEU A 101 7.16 8.02 26.40
C LEU A 101 6.21 9.19 26.66
N GLY A 102 4.95 9.09 26.22
CA GLY A 102 3.99 10.18 26.28
C GLY A 102 3.16 10.15 27.56
N CYS A 103 2.28 11.13 27.71
CA CYS A 103 1.23 11.09 28.73
C CYS A 103 0.10 10.11 28.34
N PRO A 104 -0.77 9.71 29.28
CA PRO A 104 -1.96 8.93 28.96
C PRO A 104 -2.83 9.60 27.88
N MET A 105 -3.34 8.81 26.94
CA MET A 105 -4.26 9.26 25.88
C MET A 105 -3.69 10.33 24.93
N CYS A 106 -2.37 10.36 24.75
CA CYS A 106 -1.67 11.33 23.90
C CYS A 106 -1.87 11.15 22.40
N ILE A 107 -2.38 10.00 21.96
CA ILE A 107 -2.61 9.66 20.54
C ILE A 107 -4.10 9.60 20.25
N SER A 108 -4.54 10.22 19.16
CA SER A 108 -5.95 10.25 18.73
C SER A 108 -6.06 9.99 17.23
N PHE A 109 -7.10 9.26 16.82
CA PHE A 109 -7.35 8.99 15.40
C PHE A 109 -7.97 10.19 14.70
N THR A 110 -7.41 10.59 13.56
CA THR A 110 -7.98 11.61 12.68
C THR A 110 -8.88 10.98 11.62
N THR A 111 -8.51 9.80 11.14
CA THR A 111 -9.30 9.00 10.20
C THR A 111 -9.42 7.57 10.70
N THR A 112 -10.51 6.91 10.33
CA THR A 112 -10.77 5.50 10.65
C THR A 112 -10.00 4.55 9.74
N GLY A 113 -9.53 5.04 8.59
CA GLY A 113 -8.93 4.24 7.53
C GLY A 113 -9.95 3.48 6.68
N GLN A 114 -11.25 3.48 7.05
CA GLN A 114 -12.29 2.79 6.27
C GLN A 114 -12.68 3.56 5.02
N LEU A 115 -12.55 4.88 5.04
CA LEU A 115 -12.64 5.75 3.86
C LEU A 115 -11.23 6.07 3.35
N PRO A 116 -11.01 6.15 2.04
CA PRO A 116 -9.75 6.68 1.51
C PRO A 116 -9.53 8.08 2.10
N ILE A 117 -8.31 8.35 2.57
CA ILE A 117 -7.93 9.71 2.97
C ILE A 117 -8.12 10.56 1.72
N PRO A 118 -8.92 11.64 1.75
CA PRO A 118 -8.97 12.55 0.61
C PRO A 118 -7.53 12.98 0.39
N SER A 119 -6.97 12.58 -0.76
CA SER A 119 -5.65 13.02 -1.16
C SER A 119 -5.69 14.53 -1.06
N VAL A 120 -4.88 15.12 -0.17
CA VAL A 120 -4.50 16.52 -0.30
C VAL A 120 -4.15 16.65 -1.76
N PRO A 121 -4.85 17.51 -2.53
CA PRO A 121 -4.44 17.71 -3.90
C PRO A 121 -2.95 18.06 -3.82
N LEU A 122 -2.08 17.22 -4.41
CA LEU A 122 -0.95 17.78 -5.13
C LEU A 122 -1.57 18.94 -5.87
N PRO A 123 -1.11 20.20 -5.74
CA PRO A 123 -1.83 21.32 -6.31
C PRO A 123 -2.21 20.89 -7.71
N GLU A 124 -3.51 20.62 -7.90
CA GLU A 124 -4.05 20.50 -9.22
C GLU A 124 -3.49 21.76 -9.87
N VAL A 125 -2.91 21.64 -11.06
CA VAL A 125 -2.78 22.81 -11.91
C VAL A 125 -4.16 23.43 -11.83
N VAL A 126 -4.26 24.51 -11.04
CA VAL A 126 -5.51 25.12 -10.65
C VAL A 126 -6.17 25.29 -11.99
N LYS A 127 -7.34 24.69 -12.22
CA LYS A 127 -8.07 24.97 -13.45
C LYS A 127 -8.17 26.48 -13.48
N VAL A 128 -7.40 27.07 -14.38
CA VAL A 128 -7.29 28.51 -14.62
C VAL A 128 -8.61 28.87 -15.29
N GLU A 129 -9.70 28.85 -14.52
CA GLU A 129 -10.99 29.36 -14.96
C GLU A 129 -11.23 30.75 -14.37
N HIS A 130 -10.43 31.20 -13.39
CA HIS A 130 -10.53 32.57 -12.82
C HIS A 130 -9.21 33.36 -12.85
N GLN A 131 -8.14 32.85 -13.50
CA GLN A 131 -6.90 33.64 -13.63
C GLN A 131 -7.06 34.83 -14.60
N SER A 132 -8.07 34.77 -15.48
CA SER A 132 -8.49 35.86 -16.36
C SER A 132 -9.23 36.98 -15.62
N ASP A 133 -9.74 36.75 -14.41
CA ASP A 133 -10.43 37.79 -13.61
C ASP A 133 -9.46 38.66 -12.80
N MET A 134 -8.19 38.23 -12.67
CA MET A 134 -7.15 38.93 -11.92
C MET A 134 -6.02 39.45 -12.82
N ASN A 135 -6.25 39.56 -14.13
CA ASN A 135 -5.26 40.11 -15.06
C ASN A 135 -5.87 41.22 -15.95
N PRO A 136 -5.80 42.49 -15.53
CA PRO A 136 -6.41 43.61 -16.26
C PRO A 136 -5.69 44.00 -17.57
N LEU A 137 -4.73 43.21 -18.08
CA LEU A 137 -3.86 43.62 -19.20
C LEU A 137 -3.51 42.56 -20.27
N ALA A 138 -4.11 41.36 -20.27
CA ALA A 138 -3.77 40.36 -21.29
C ALA A 138 -4.71 40.42 -22.51
N GLY A 139 -4.30 41.22 -23.50
CA GLY A 139 -4.84 41.20 -24.86
C GLY A 139 -4.50 39.91 -25.62
N ASN A 140 -5.43 39.56 -26.51
CA ASN A 140 -5.36 38.67 -27.67
C ASN A 140 -3.95 38.28 -28.19
N ASP A 141 -3.74 36.98 -28.45
CA ASP A 141 -3.56 36.49 -29.82
C ASP A 141 -3.51 34.95 -29.91
N GLU A 142 -3.87 34.50 -31.11
CA GLU A 142 -4.28 33.15 -31.53
C GLU A 142 -3.16 32.09 -31.61
N SER A 143 -3.61 30.86 -31.91
CA SER A 143 -2.89 29.62 -32.25
C SER A 143 -2.55 28.75 -31.01
N ILE A 144 -2.93 27.46 -30.91
CA ILE A 144 -2.81 26.37 -31.88
C ILE A 144 -3.85 25.26 -31.60
N ALA A 145 -4.48 24.81 -32.69
CA ALA A 145 -5.01 23.50 -33.06
C ALA A 145 -5.65 22.52 -32.04
N ARG A 146 -6.89 22.18 -32.38
CA ARG A 146 -7.75 21.06 -31.97
C ARG A 146 -7.04 19.69 -31.99
N VAL A 147 -7.18 18.92 -30.91
CA VAL A 147 -7.31 17.45 -30.96
C VAL A 147 -8.54 17.06 -30.15
N GLN A 148 -9.56 16.54 -30.83
CA GLN A 148 -10.78 16.05 -30.23
C GLN A 148 -10.50 14.71 -29.52
N ALA A 149 -10.70 14.66 -28.21
CA ALA A 149 -10.81 13.40 -27.48
C ALA A 149 -12.29 12.98 -27.44
N LYS A 150 -12.58 11.83 -28.03
CA LYS A 150 -13.86 11.13 -27.88
C LYS A 150 -13.99 10.63 -26.44
N ASP A 151 -15.15 10.88 -25.86
CA ASP A 151 -15.65 10.23 -24.64
C ASP A 151 -15.50 8.71 -24.71
N SER A 152 -14.87 8.12 -23.70
CA SER A 152 -15.07 6.73 -23.30
C SER A 152 -14.75 6.65 -21.80
N GLY A 153 -15.77 6.34 -21.01
CA GLY A 153 -15.80 6.52 -19.56
C GLY A 153 -14.65 5.87 -18.79
N ASP A 154 -14.13 6.61 -17.81
CA ASP A 154 -13.09 6.18 -16.89
C ASP A 154 -13.74 5.72 -15.57
N THR A 155 -13.94 4.42 -15.44
CA THR A 155 -14.17 3.76 -14.16
C THR A 155 -12.88 3.85 -13.35
N THR A 156 -12.85 4.74 -12.36
CA THR A 156 -11.73 4.90 -11.44
C THR A 156 -11.63 3.68 -10.52
N GLU A 157 -10.80 2.70 -10.89
CA GLU A 157 -10.36 1.63 -10.00
C GLU A 157 -9.53 2.21 -8.83
N ILE A 158 -9.95 1.89 -7.60
CA ILE A 158 -9.25 2.27 -6.38
C ILE A 158 -7.96 1.44 -6.28
N ILE A 159 -6.81 2.06 -6.55
CA ILE A 159 -5.50 1.39 -6.45
C ILE A 159 -5.13 1.24 -4.96
N GLU A 160 -5.29 0.03 -4.41
CA GLU A 160 -4.75 -0.32 -3.09
C GLU A 160 -3.23 -0.07 -3.04
N PRO A 161 -2.65 0.37 -1.90
CA PRO A 161 -1.21 0.57 -1.81
C PRO A 161 -0.47 -0.76 -1.96
N LYS A 162 0.38 -0.87 -3.00
CA LYS A 162 1.14 -2.09 -3.28
C LYS A 162 2.10 -2.38 -2.12
N PRO A 163 2.04 -3.57 -1.48
CA PRO A 163 2.96 -3.95 -0.39
C PRO A 163 4.35 -4.36 -0.90
N PHE A 164 4.62 -4.15 -2.19
CA PHE A 164 5.86 -4.44 -2.89
C PHE A 164 6.11 -3.37 -3.95
N VAL A 165 7.35 -3.26 -4.40
CA VAL A 165 7.74 -2.36 -5.49
C VAL A 165 8.03 -3.17 -6.74
N VAL A 166 7.43 -2.79 -7.86
CA VAL A 166 7.84 -3.25 -9.19
C VAL A 166 8.67 -2.13 -9.80
N ASN A 167 9.94 -2.38 -10.09
CA ASN A 167 10.74 -1.40 -10.82
C ASN A 167 10.15 -1.24 -12.23
N PRO A 168 9.84 -0.02 -12.71
CA PRO A 168 9.31 0.18 -14.06
C PRO A 168 10.12 -0.50 -15.17
N ALA A 169 11.45 -0.56 -15.03
CA ALA A 169 12.32 -1.24 -15.98
C ALA A 169 12.12 -2.77 -16.05
N LYS A 170 11.48 -3.37 -15.04
CA LYS A 170 11.14 -4.80 -15.05
C LYS A 170 9.95 -5.12 -15.94
N TYR A 171 9.06 -4.17 -16.24
CA TYR A 171 7.98 -4.41 -17.20
C TYR A 171 8.52 -4.69 -18.60
N ASP A 172 9.62 -4.06 -19.01
CA ASP A 172 10.24 -4.37 -20.30
C ASP A 172 10.72 -5.83 -20.38
N TYR A 173 11.19 -6.38 -19.27
CA TYR A 173 11.54 -7.81 -19.17
C TYR A 173 10.31 -8.73 -19.15
N PHE A 174 9.19 -8.28 -18.59
CA PHE A 174 7.95 -9.05 -18.56
C PHE A 174 7.25 -9.07 -19.94
N TRP A 175 7.37 -7.97 -20.68
CA TRP A 175 6.69 -7.75 -21.96
C TRP A 175 7.55 -8.00 -23.19
N GLY A 176 8.65 -8.75 -23.07
CA GLY A 176 9.38 -9.17 -24.26
C GLY A 176 10.29 -8.11 -24.88
N LYS A 177 10.52 -6.98 -24.21
CA LYS A 177 11.27 -5.83 -24.75
C LYS A 177 12.77 -5.88 -24.47
N VAL A 178 13.24 -6.75 -23.59
CA VAL A 178 14.68 -6.97 -23.37
C VAL A 178 15.31 -7.67 -24.56
N THR A 179 16.28 -7.02 -25.22
CA THR A 179 16.98 -7.53 -26.41
C THR A 179 18.44 -7.90 -26.15
N SER A 180 18.99 -7.55 -24.98
CA SER A 180 20.38 -7.83 -24.61
C SER A 180 20.55 -9.16 -23.90
N GLY A 181 21.52 -9.96 -24.36
CA GLY A 181 21.84 -11.29 -23.82
C GLY A 181 20.83 -12.37 -24.21
N SER A 182 21.30 -13.42 -24.89
CA SER A 182 20.44 -14.47 -25.48
C SER A 182 19.51 -15.17 -24.48
N HIS A 183 19.97 -15.38 -23.24
CA HIS A 183 19.13 -15.99 -22.21
C HIS A 183 18.00 -15.06 -21.76
N ASN A 184 18.31 -13.79 -21.51
CA ASN A 184 17.36 -12.83 -20.97
C ASN A 184 16.34 -12.41 -22.02
N SER A 185 16.76 -12.25 -23.28
CA SER A 185 15.86 -11.95 -24.39
C SER A 185 14.88 -13.10 -24.65
N ASN A 186 15.36 -14.34 -24.66
CA ASN A 186 14.49 -15.52 -24.82
C ASN A 186 13.48 -15.64 -23.67
N ARG A 187 13.91 -15.42 -22.42
CA ARG A 187 12.99 -15.43 -21.26
C ARG A 187 11.97 -14.31 -21.31
N SER A 188 12.40 -13.12 -21.66
CA SER A 188 11.54 -11.95 -21.83
C SER A 188 10.45 -12.22 -22.88
N MET A 189 10.83 -12.76 -24.05
CA MET A 189 9.90 -13.12 -25.12
C MET A 189 8.95 -14.26 -24.70
N GLN A 190 9.47 -15.27 -23.99
CA GLN A 190 8.66 -16.35 -23.43
C GLN A 190 7.63 -15.82 -22.43
N ASN A 191 8.01 -14.89 -21.54
CA ASN A 191 7.10 -14.29 -20.58
C ASN A 191 5.95 -13.58 -21.31
N ALA A 192 6.26 -12.72 -22.28
CA ALA A 192 5.25 -11.99 -23.04
C ALA A 192 4.25 -12.94 -23.74
N ALA A 193 4.76 -13.97 -24.42
CA ALA A 193 3.92 -14.95 -25.09
C ALA A 193 3.03 -15.73 -24.11
N CYS A 194 3.54 -16.06 -22.93
CA CYS A 194 2.75 -16.75 -21.90
C CYS A 194 1.69 -15.85 -21.27
N LEU A 195 2.01 -14.59 -20.97
CA LEU A 195 1.07 -13.61 -20.43
C LEU A 195 -0.09 -13.37 -21.40
N GLN A 196 0.22 -13.21 -22.69
CA GLN A 196 -0.80 -13.06 -23.73
C GLN A 196 -1.74 -14.28 -23.79
N LYS A 197 -1.20 -15.51 -23.72
CA LYS A 197 -2.02 -16.74 -23.66
C LYS A 197 -2.87 -16.81 -22.39
N MET A 198 -2.36 -16.27 -21.28
CA MET A 198 -3.09 -16.16 -20.02
C MET A 198 -4.14 -15.04 -20.03
N GLY A 199 -4.18 -14.20 -21.07
CA GLY A 199 -5.09 -13.06 -21.17
C GLY A 199 -4.65 -11.85 -20.35
N ILE A 200 -3.36 -11.77 -19.99
CA ILE A 200 -2.75 -10.64 -19.31
C ILE A 200 -2.02 -9.81 -20.38
N THR A 201 -2.51 -8.61 -20.63
CA THR A 201 -2.19 -7.80 -21.81
C THR A 201 -1.64 -6.41 -21.46
N ASN A 202 -1.84 -5.96 -20.22
CA ASN A 202 -1.39 -4.64 -19.77
C ASN A 202 -0.80 -4.68 -18.34
N ASN A 203 -0.15 -3.57 -17.95
CA ASN A 203 0.50 -3.47 -16.65
C ASN A 203 -0.47 -3.59 -15.47
N ALA A 204 -1.69 -3.08 -15.59
CA ALA A 204 -2.68 -3.12 -14.51
C ALA A 204 -3.12 -4.56 -14.21
N GLU A 205 -3.40 -5.35 -15.25
CA GLU A 205 -3.70 -6.77 -15.14
C GLU A 205 -2.53 -7.56 -14.54
N LEU A 206 -1.29 -7.25 -14.98
CA LEU A 206 -0.10 -7.89 -14.43
C LEU A 206 0.16 -7.50 -12.97
N ASP A 207 -0.13 -6.26 -12.61
CA ASP A 207 -0.06 -5.77 -11.24
C ASP A 207 -1.09 -6.47 -10.34
N ALA A 208 -2.32 -6.66 -10.83
CA ALA A 208 -3.35 -7.42 -10.14
C ALA A 208 -2.88 -8.86 -9.87
N VAL A 209 -2.15 -9.48 -10.81
CA VAL A 209 -1.53 -10.80 -10.59
C VAL A 209 -0.47 -10.75 -9.50
N PHE A 210 0.38 -9.73 -9.46
CA PHE A 210 1.38 -9.58 -8.39
C PHE A 210 0.73 -9.37 -7.03
N PHE A 211 -0.36 -8.60 -6.97
CA PHE A 211 -1.17 -8.43 -5.77
C PHE A 211 -1.81 -9.72 -5.31
N LYS A 212 -2.43 -10.46 -6.23
CA LYS A 212 -3.01 -11.77 -5.95
C LYS A 212 -1.93 -12.74 -5.44
N ALA A 213 -0.76 -12.77 -6.08
CA ALA A 213 0.37 -13.58 -5.61
C ALA A 213 0.84 -13.17 -4.22
N TRP A 214 0.83 -11.88 -3.89
CA TRP A 214 1.19 -11.40 -2.56
C TRP A 214 0.20 -11.85 -1.49
N ASN A 215 -1.10 -11.63 -1.72
CA ASN A 215 -2.15 -11.87 -0.73
C ASN A 215 -2.53 -13.36 -0.61
N GLU A 216 -2.60 -14.07 -1.73
CA GLU A 216 -3.18 -15.42 -1.81
C GLU A 216 -2.17 -16.48 -2.27
N GLY A 217 -1.02 -16.07 -2.78
CA GLY A 217 -0.04 -16.99 -3.37
C GLY A 217 0.62 -17.92 -2.35
N GLU A 218 0.72 -19.20 -2.71
CA GLU A 218 1.42 -20.22 -1.93
C GLU A 218 2.93 -20.01 -2.04
N THR A 219 3.66 -20.02 -0.93
CA THR A 219 5.12 -19.95 -0.98
C THR A 219 5.70 -21.28 -1.45
N VAL A 220 6.28 -21.31 -2.65
CA VAL A 220 6.81 -22.54 -3.27
C VAL A 220 8.34 -22.65 -3.19
N ALA A 221 9.04 -21.53 -2.95
CA ALA A 221 10.48 -21.56 -2.72
C ALA A 221 10.94 -20.33 -1.92
N LYS A 222 12.04 -20.50 -1.19
CA LYS A 222 12.80 -19.42 -0.57
C LYS A 222 14.27 -19.59 -0.95
N LYS A 223 14.87 -18.57 -1.55
CA LYS A 223 16.27 -18.57 -2.01
C LYS A 223 17.01 -17.45 -1.32
N THR A 224 18.19 -17.75 -0.79
CA THR A 224 19.04 -16.74 -0.13
C THR A 224 20.33 -16.60 -0.91
N ASN A 225 20.78 -15.36 -1.09
CA ASN A 225 22.11 -15.04 -1.61
C ASN A 225 22.76 -13.95 -0.72
N PRO A 226 24.02 -13.57 -0.97
CA PRO A 226 24.70 -12.55 -0.15
C PRO A 226 24.02 -11.17 -0.12
N TYR A 227 23.14 -10.88 -1.08
CA TYR A 227 22.48 -9.58 -1.24
C TYR A 227 21.06 -9.56 -0.66
N GLY A 228 20.47 -10.72 -0.38
CA GLY A 228 19.11 -10.79 0.14
C GLY A 228 18.43 -12.14 -0.01
N VAL A 229 17.12 -12.13 0.24
CA VAL A 229 16.25 -13.31 0.24
C VAL A 229 15.16 -13.12 -0.80
N THR A 230 15.00 -14.07 -1.70
CA THR A 230 13.84 -14.15 -2.61
C THR A 230 12.83 -15.15 -2.09
N VAL A 231 11.61 -14.70 -1.83
CA VAL A 231 10.45 -15.55 -1.58
C VAL A 231 9.67 -15.69 -2.88
N VAL A 232 9.49 -16.93 -3.35
CA VAL A 232 8.73 -17.23 -4.57
C VAL A 232 7.34 -17.66 -4.17
N LYS A 233 6.33 -16.92 -4.61
CA LYS A 233 4.92 -17.26 -4.41
C LYS A 233 4.28 -17.69 -5.72
N LYS A 234 3.49 -18.75 -5.69
CA LYS A 234 2.74 -19.28 -6.83
C LYS A 234 1.28 -18.89 -6.70
N VAL A 235 0.72 -18.34 -7.77
CA VAL A 235 -0.69 -17.97 -7.87
C VAL A 235 -1.33 -18.65 -9.08
N GLN A 236 -2.55 -19.15 -8.93
CA GLN A 236 -3.32 -19.75 -10.02
C GLN A 236 -4.02 -18.66 -10.84
N ILE A 237 -3.97 -18.83 -12.16
CA ILE A 237 -4.63 -18.02 -13.18
C ILE A 237 -5.69 -18.90 -13.84
N ASP A 238 -6.84 -18.99 -13.16
CA ASP A 238 -8.01 -19.76 -13.57
C ASP A 238 -7.65 -21.14 -14.13
N ASP A 239 -8.14 -21.49 -15.33
CA ASP A 239 -7.83 -22.73 -16.02
C ASP A 239 -6.62 -22.63 -16.97
N LYS A 240 -5.95 -21.47 -17.02
CA LYS A 240 -4.85 -21.16 -17.95
C LYS A 240 -3.48 -21.51 -17.39
N GLY A 241 -3.36 -21.70 -16.08
CA GLY A 241 -2.15 -22.15 -15.41
C GLY A 241 -1.83 -21.39 -14.14
N ALA A 242 -0.55 -21.24 -13.84
CA ALA A 242 -0.07 -20.54 -12.65
C ALA A 242 1.06 -19.58 -12.99
N ILE A 243 1.27 -18.56 -12.16
CA ILE A 243 2.43 -17.67 -12.23
C ILE A 243 3.19 -17.76 -10.92
N GLU A 244 4.49 -17.99 -11.00
CA GLU A 244 5.40 -17.88 -9.86
C GLU A 244 6.04 -16.49 -9.86
N VAL A 245 5.87 -15.75 -8.77
CA VAL A 245 6.35 -14.37 -8.59
C VAL A 245 7.45 -14.36 -7.53
N GLY A 246 8.61 -13.80 -7.87
CA GLY A 246 9.74 -13.67 -6.96
C GLY A 246 9.78 -12.30 -6.27
N PHE A 247 9.53 -12.30 -4.96
CA PHE A 247 9.64 -11.14 -4.07
C PHE A 247 11.01 -11.11 -3.41
N PHE A 248 11.86 -10.17 -3.81
CA PHE A 248 13.22 -10.03 -3.28
C PHE A 248 13.28 -9.02 -2.14
N TYR A 249 13.81 -9.46 -1.01
CA TYR A 249 14.05 -8.69 0.20
C TYR A 249 15.55 -8.40 0.29
N GLU A 250 15.90 -7.13 0.19
CA GLU A 250 17.28 -6.65 0.23
C GLU A 250 17.86 -6.80 1.63
N GLY A 251 19.13 -7.23 1.73
CA GLY A 251 19.81 -7.42 3.01
C GLY A 251 19.27 -8.58 3.86
N GLY A 252 18.31 -9.36 3.35
CA GLY A 252 17.70 -10.48 4.05
C GLY A 252 16.66 -10.09 5.10
N ASP A 253 16.32 -8.80 5.20
CA ASP A 253 15.22 -8.33 6.03
C ASP A 253 13.87 -8.66 5.39
N ILE A 254 13.30 -9.79 5.80
CA ILE A 254 11.99 -10.26 5.33
C ILE A 254 10.81 -9.45 5.88
N SER A 255 11.05 -8.48 6.76
CA SER A 255 10.02 -7.56 7.28
C SER A 255 9.90 -6.27 6.46
N GLY A 256 10.88 -5.98 5.60
CA GLY A 256 10.87 -4.82 4.70
C GLY A 256 9.99 -5.00 3.45
N THR A 257 9.86 -3.92 2.67
CA THR A 257 9.12 -3.92 1.40
C THR A 257 9.91 -4.63 0.31
N PRO A 258 9.44 -5.77 -0.23
CA PRO A 258 10.18 -6.50 -1.26
C PRO A 258 10.02 -5.86 -2.65
N LYS A 259 10.97 -6.20 -3.53
CA LYS A 259 10.95 -5.84 -4.95
C LYS A 259 10.51 -7.05 -5.78
N VAL A 260 9.58 -6.87 -6.70
CA VAL A 260 9.26 -7.91 -7.70
C VAL A 260 10.40 -7.96 -8.71
N THR A 261 11.15 -9.05 -8.71
CA THR A 261 12.39 -9.17 -9.50
C THR A 261 12.28 -10.14 -10.66
N SER A 262 11.34 -11.09 -10.57
CA SER A 262 11.10 -12.13 -11.57
C SER A 262 9.65 -12.61 -11.53
N MET A 263 9.15 -13.09 -12.68
CA MET A 263 8.01 -13.97 -12.74
C MET A 263 8.28 -15.14 -13.70
N ILE A 264 7.65 -16.27 -13.43
CA ILE A 264 7.71 -17.47 -14.27
C ILE A 264 6.28 -17.95 -14.51
N PRO A 265 5.73 -17.71 -15.71
CA PRO A 265 4.45 -18.29 -16.12
C PRO A 265 4.58 -19.80 -16.37
N LYS A 266 3.63 -20.57 -15.82
CA LYS A 266 3.47 -22.02 -16.02
C LYS A 266 2.10 -22.27 -16.63
N ILE A 267 2.05 -22.36 -17.96
CA ILE A 267 0.80 -22.63 -18.69
C ILE A 267 0.38 -24.07 -18.43
N THR A 268 -0.90 -24.29 -18.15
CA THR A 268 -1.50 -25.62 -18.21
C THR A 268 -1.84 -25.92 -19.67
N THR A 269 -1.09 -26.83 -20.29
CA THR A 269 -1.53 -27.43 -21.56
C THR A 269 -2.72 -28.35 -21.26
N LYS A 270 -3.93 -27.91 -21.62
CA LYS A 270 -5.00 -28.87 -21.94
C LYS A 270 -4.67 -29.55 -23.26
#